data_AF-A0A2U1J7X7-F1
#
_entry.id   AF-A0A2U1J7X7-F1
#
_cell.length_a   1.000
_cell.length_b   1.000
_cell.length_c   1.000
_cell.angle_alpha   90.00
_cell.angle_beta   90.00
_cell.angle_gamma   90.00
#
_symmetry.space_group_name_H-M   'P 1'
#
loop_
_entity.id
_entity.type
_entity.pdbx_description
1 polymer ?
#
loop_
_entity_poly.entity_id
_entity_poly.type
_entity_poly.pdbx_seq_one_letter_code
_entity_poly.pdbx_strand_id
1 'polypeptide(L)' 'MPTCEGVRKQFINCILGSDCVLVNRNSVNDCVKNKELHKTLPDKCILLSQSLFDCKRGLLDMRKRSRGVPNSGSGQ' A
#
# COMPACT_ATOMS: atom_id res chain seq x y z
N MET A 1 -5.98 0.29 -17.00
CA MET A 1 -5.39 -0.78 -16.15
C MET A 1 -4.91 -0.12 -14.87
N PRO A 2 -5.52 -0.31 -13.69
CA PRO A 2 -5.01 0.33 -12.50
C PRO A 2 -3.75 -0.42 -12.08
N THR A 3 -2.59 0.07 -12.50
CA THR A 3 -1.33 -0.34 -11.91
C THR A 3 -1.32 0.24 -10.50
N CYS A 4 -1.03 -0.57 -9.48
CA CYS A 4 -0.92 -0.11 -8.08
C CYS A 4 0.18 0.93 -7.85
N GLU A 5 0.80 1.43 -8.92
CA GLU A 5 1.84 2.46 -8.89
C GLU A 5 1.33 3.78 -8.32
N GLY A 6 0.08 4.16 -8.60
CA GLY A 6 -0.52 5.37 -8.02
C GLY A 6 -0.60 5.28 -6.50
N VAL A 7 -1.18 4.19 -5.98
CA VAL A 7 -1.26 3.93 -4.53
C VAL A 7 0.13 3.80 -3.91
N ARG A 8 1.07 3.15 -4.61
CA ARG A 8 2.47 3.03 -4.16
C ARG A 8 3.15 4.39 -4.04
N LYS A 9 3.01 5.26 -5.02
CA LYS A 9 3.57 6.63 -5.00
C LYS A 9 2.99 7.43 -3.84
N GLN A 10 1.67 7.37 -3.65
CA GLN A 10 1.00 8.03 -2.52
C GLN A 10 1.50 7.50 -1.18
N PHE A 11 1.63 6.18 -1.03
CA PHE A 11 2.13 5.54 0.17
C PHE A 11 3.58 5.98 0.50
N ILE A 12 4.47 5.96 -0.51
CA ILE A 12 5.86 6.40 -0.35
C ILE A 12 5.90 7.86 0.08
N ASN A 13 5.15 8.74 -0.59
CA ASN A 13 5.10 10.16 -0.23
C ASN A 13 4.58 10.37 1.20
N CYS A 14 3.61 9.57 1.63
CA CYS A 14 3.08 9.61 3.00
C CYS A 14 4.15 9.25 4.04
N ILE A 15 4.92 8.18 3.80
CA ILE A 15 5.97 7.74 4.72
C ILE A 15 7.15 8.73 4.73
N LEU A 16 7.52 9.28 3.58
CA LEU A 16 8.56 10.31 3.48
C LEU A 16 8.21 11.57 4.28
N GLY A 17 6.92 11.92 4.38
CA GLY A 17 6.42 13.03 5.20
C GLY A 17 6.13 12.66 6.66
N SER A 18 6.37 11.42 7.08
CA SER A 18 6.09 10.96 8.44
C SER A 18 7.33 11.00 9.33
N ASP A 19 7.08 11.01 10.64
CA ASP A 19 8.11 11.06 11.69
C ASP A 19 9.15 9.93 11.59
N CYS A 20 8.75 8.76 11.11
CA CYS A 20 9.67 7.63 10.95
C CYS A 20 10.86 7.95 10.00
N VAL A 21 10.63 8.71 8.92
CA VAL A 21 11.72 9.10 8.00
C VAL A 21 12.28 10.48 8.38
N LEU A 22 11.41 11.43 8.74
CA LEU A 22 11.83 12.80 9.03
C LEU A 22 12.62 12.92 10.33
N VAL A 23 12.16 12.25 11.39
CA VAL A 23 12.77 12.34 12.73
C VAL A 23 13.75 11.20 12.95
N ASN A 24 13.32 9.97 12.68
CA ASN A 24 14.14 8.79 12.98
C ASN A 24 15.14 8.45 11.85
N ARG A 25 15.05 9.13 10.69
CA ARG A 25 15.92 8.91 9.51
C ARG A 25 15.99 7.44 9.04
N ASN A 26 14.95 6.67 9.33
CA ASN A 26 14.85 5.29 8.90
C ASN A 26 14.48 5.20 7.42
N SER A 27 14.80 4.06 6.81
CA SER A 27 14.35 3.78 5.45
C SER A 27 12.85 3.48 5.42
N VAL A 28 12.17 3.82 4.31
CA VAL A 28 10.73 3.53 4.12
C VAL A 28 10.40 2.05 4.41
N ASN A 29 11.28 1.12 3.99
CA ASN A 29 11.11 -0.30 4.25
C ASN A 29 11.20 -0.65 5.74
N ASP A 30 12.05 0.05 6.49
CA ASP A 30 12.25 -0.14 7.92
C ASP A 30 11.03 0.37 8.71
N CYS A 31 10.49 1.53 8.32
CA CYS A 31 9.25 2.09 8.88
C CYS A 31 8.04 1.16 8.75
N VAL A 32 8.00 0.32 7.72
CA VAL A 32 6.89 -0.60 7.46
C VAL A 32 7.13 -1.98 8.06
N LYS A 33 8.40 -2.44 8.07
CA LYS A 33 8.78 -3.72 8.67
C LYS A 33 8.71 -3.69 10.20
N ASN A 34 9.13 -2.58 10.81
CA ASN A 34 9.13 -2.44 12.26
C ASN A 34 7.75 -2.10 12.77
N LYS A 35 7.18 -2.99 13.59
CA LYS A 35 5.83 -2.86 14.13
C LYS A 35 5.66 -1.64 15.03
N GLU A 36 6.72 -1.21 15.70
CA GLU A 36 6.73 -0.02 16.55
C GLU A 36 6.68 1.26 15.72
N LEU A 37 7.54 1.37 14.70
CA LEU A 37 7.53 2.49 13.76
C LEU A 37 6.24 2.54 12.94
N HIS A 38 5.67 1.38 12.61
CA HIS A 38 4.40 1.32 11.89
C HIS A 38 3.24 1.92 12.71
N LYS A 39 3.30 1.85 14.05
CA LYS A 39 2.31 2.49 14.93
C LYS A 39 2.52 4.00 15.06
N THR A 40 3.72 4.51 14.82
CA THR A 40 4.00 5.95 14.84
C THR A 40 3.64 6.64 13.51
N LEU A 41 3.33 5.86 12.47
CA LEU A 41 2.83 6.39 11.21
C LEU A 41 1.39 6.92 11.38
N PRO A 42 1.04 8.01 10.67
CA PRO A 42 -0.31 8.51 10.68
C PRO A 42 -1.28 7.53 9.99
N ASP A 43 -2.53 7.53 10.44
CA ASP A 43 -3.59 6.62 9.98
C ASP A 43 -3.76 6.62 8.45
N LYS A 44 -3.58 7.80 7.83
CA LYS A 44 -3.58 7.99 6.37
C LYS A 44 -2.55 7.10 5.65
N CYS A 45 -1.34 6.93 6.20
CA CYS A 45 -0.32 6.06 5.60
C CYS A 45 -0.67 4.58 5.79
N ILE A 46 -1.27 4.22 6.92
CA ILE A 46 -1.71 2.85 7.20
C ILE A 46 -2.83 2.45 6.24
N LEU A 47 -3.80 3.33 5.99
CA LEU A 47 -4.87 3.11 5.01
C LEU A 47 -4.33 2.92 3.58
N LEU A 48 -3.33 3.72 3.18
CA LEU A 48 -2.66 3.57 1.89
C LEU A 48 -1.87 2.25 1.80
N SER A 49 -1.25 1.79 2.89
CA SER A 49 -0.58 0.49 2.97
C SER A 49 -1.57 -0.65 2.74
N GLN A 50 -2.74 -0.58 3.40
CA GLN A 50 -3.83 -1.54 3.26
C GLN A 50 -4.34 -1.57 1.81
N SER A 51 -4.56 -0.40 1.21
CA SER A 51 -4.99 -0.26 -0.19
C SER A 51 -3.93 -0.78 -1.16
N LEU A 52 -2.64 -0.56 -0.87
CA LEU A 52 -1.54 -1.08 -1.69
C LEU A 52 -1.47 -2.61 -1.62
N PHE A 53 -1.68 -3.17 -0.43
CA PHE A 53 -1.72 -4.62 -0.23
C PHE A 53 -2.91 -5.25 -0.95
N ASP A 54 -4.10 -4.66 -0.81
CA ASP A 54 -5.31 -5.09 -1.48
C ASP A 54 -5.15 -5.03 -3.01
N CYS A 55 -4.66 -3.90 -3.53
CA CYS A 55 -4.38 -3.74 -4.95
C CYS A 55 -3.37 -4.79 -5.45
N LYS A 56 -2.28 -5.03 -4.71
CA LYS A 56 -1.26 -6.02 -5.09
C LYS A 56 -1.81 -7.45 -5.02
N ARG A 57 -2.68 -7.75 -4.05
CA ARG A 57 -3.36 -9.03 -3.91
C ARG A 57 -4.37 -9.24 -5.04
N GLY A 58 -5.17 -8.24 -5.39
CA GLY A 58 -6.07 -8.26 -6.54
C GLY A 58 -5.34 -8.48 -7.86
N LEU A 59 -4.17 -7.86 -8.07
CA LEU A 59 -3.32 -8.11 -9.24
C LEU A 59 -2.78 -9.55 -9.30
N LEU A 60 -2.43 -10.15 -8.15
CA LEU A 60 -2.00 -11.55 -8.05
C LEU A 60 -3.16 -12.52 -8.35
N ASP A 61 -4.36 -12.23 -7.82
CA ASP A 61 -5.56 -13.05 -8.00
C ASP A 61 -6.18 -12.95 -9.42
N MET A 62 -5.92 -11.86 -10.17
CA MET A 62 -6.37 -11.75 -11.58
C MET A 62 -5.59 -12.67 -12.54
N ARG A 63 -4.36 -13.08 -12.18
CA ARG A 63 -3.48 -13.89 -13.03
C ARG A 63 -3.89 -15.36 -13.13
N LYS A 64 -4.90 -15.83 -12.38
CA LYS A 64 -5.39 -17.21 -12.43
C LYS A 64 -6.84 -17.38 -12.90
N ARG A 65 -7.53 -16.33 -13.34
CA ARG A 65 -8.86 -16.48 -13.96
C ARG A 65 -8.76 -16.60 -15.49
N SER A 66 -8.08 -17.64 -15.95
CA SER A 66 -8.22 -18.10 -17.33
C SER A 66 -9.58 -18.79 -17.47
N ARG A 67 -10.51 -18.06 -18.10
CA ARG A 67 -11.85 -18.44 -18.60
C ARG A 67 -12.98 -18.63 -17.58
N GLY A 68 -13.88 -17.63 -17.54
CA GLY A 68 -15.25 -17.77 -17.00
C GLY A 68 -15.86 -16.47 -16.48
N VAL A 69 -16.32 -15.62 -17.41
CA VAL A 69 -17.32 -14.50 -17.36
C VAL A 69 -17.19 -13.38 -16.30
N PRO A 70 -17.59 -12.12 -16.65
CA PRO A 70 -17.34 -10.92 -15.87
C PRO A 70 -18.45 -10.69 -14.84
N ASN A 71 -18.08 -10.48 -13.58
CA ASN A 71 -18.95 -9.75 -12.65
C ASN A 71 -18.12 -8.74 -11.86
N SER A 72 -18.56 -7.50 -12.02
CA SER A 72 -18.02 -6.28 -11.45
C SER A 72 -17.98 -6.36 -9.93
N GLY A 73 -16.79 -6.30 -9.36
CA GLY A 73 -16.55 -6.11 -7.93
C GLY A 73 -15.65 -4.91 -7.73
N SER A 74 -16.12 -3.75 -8.18
CA SER A 74 -15.57 -2.44 -7.87
C SER A 74 -15.64 -2.19 -6.37
N GLY A 75 -14.50 -2.32 -5.70
CA GLY A 75 -14.24 -1.62 -4.45
C GLY A 75 -13.70 -0.23 -4.81
N GLN A 76 -14.54 0.78 -4.57
CA GLN A 76 -14.42 2.23 -4.84
C GLN A 76 -14.91 2.72 -6.20
#